data_AF-A0A3P7S067-F1
#
_entry.id   AF-A0A3P7S067-F1
#
_cell.length_a   1.000
_cell.length_b   1.000
_cell.length_c   1.000
_cell.angle_alpha   90.00
_cell.angle_beta   90.00
_cell.angle_gamma   90.00
#
_symmetry.space_group_name_H-M   'P 1'
#
loop_
_entity.id
_entity.type
_entity.pdbx_description
1 polymer ?
#
loop_
_entity_poly.entity_id
_entity_poly.type
_entity_poly.pdbx_seq_one_letter_code
_entity_poly.pdbx_strand_id
1 'polypeptide(L)'
;MIIQNRPIPPIRQVQGEQLRTKSIENKNIDTNKFANILQQQIQSQDKLKFSKHASMRLDVRQIELSDDQMTRLEAGVNKAEAKGIKESLVLMDNVALVVNIENKTVVTALDQSEAREHVFTNIDGAVLI
;
A
#
# COMPACT_ATOMS: atom_id res chain seq x y z
N MET A 1 -19.27 -18.05 -50.35
CA MET A 1 -19.89 -17.46 -49.14
C MET A 1 -19.70 -15.95 -49.22
N ILE A 2 -20.78 -15.18 -49.40
CA ILE A 2 -20.71 -13.74 -49.66
C ILE A 2 -21.01 -13.02 -48.35
N ILE A 3 -20.05 -12.29 -47.78
CA ILE A 3 -20.24 -11.53 -46.53
C ILE A 3 -20.67 -10.11 -46.90
N GLN A 4 -21.92 -9.76 -46.64
CA GLN A 4 -22.43 -8.41 -46.80
C GLN A 4 -22.21 -7.60 -45.52
N ASN A 5 -21.28 -6.67 -45.55
CA ASN A 5 -21.00 -5.73 -44.46
C ASN A 5 -22.01 -4.57 -44.51
N ARG A 6 -23.04 -4.59 -43.66
CA ARG A 6 -24.00 -3.47 -43.54
C ARG A 6 -23.54 -2.47 -42.48
N PRO A 7 -23.54 -1.16 -42.76
CA PRO A 7 -23.17 -0.13 -41.80
C PRO A 7 -24.22 -0.02 -40.69
N ILE A 8 -23.74 0.17 -39.45
CA ILE A 8 -24.56 0.31 -38.24
C ILE A 8 -25.03 1.77 -38.15
N PRO A 9 -26.34 2.04 -37.99
CA PRO A 9 -26.83 3.41 -37.84
C PRO A 9 -26.45 3.99 -36.46
N PRO A 10 -26.25 5.32 -36.35
CA PRO A 10 -25.94 5.96 -35.10
C PRO A 10 -27.12 5.91 -34.13
N ILE A 11 -26.82 5.72 -32.85
CA ILE A 11 -27.79 5.67 -31.76
C ILE A 11 -28.42 7.06 -31.63
N ARG A 12 -29.75 7.13 -31.80
CA ARG A 12 -30.52 8.38 -31.69
C ARG A 12 -30.64 8.75 -30.21
N GLN A 13 -29.98 9.83 -29.78
CA GLN A 13 -30.19 10.40 -28.45
C GLN A 13 -31.64 10.90 -28.34
N VAL A 14 -32.38 10.35 -27.40
CA VAL A 14 -33.69 10.86 -26.98
C VAL A 14 -33.47 12.24 -26.34
N GLN A 15 -33.86 13.29 -27.06
CA GLN A 15 -33.87 14.65 -26.53
C GLN A 15 -35.15 14.86 -25.73
N GLY A 16 -34.98 15.15 -24.44
CA GLY A 16 -35.78 16.17 -23.76
C GLY A 16 -37.08 15.74 -23.11
N GLU A 17 -37.03 14.91 -22.07
CA GLU A 17 -37.91 15.11 -20.93
C GLU A 17 -37.16 15.98 -19.91
N GLN A 18 -37.65 17.19 -19.74
CA GLN A 18 -37.13 18.19 -18.83
C GLN A 18 -37.13 17.64 -17.40
N LEU A 19 -35.96 17.18 -16.96
CA LEU A 19 -35.69 16.88 -15.56
C LEU A 19 -35.86 18.18 -14.79
N ARG A 20 -36.98 18.28 -14.06
CA ARG A 20 -37.25 19.33 -13.08
C ARG A 20 -36.01 19.48 -12.21
N THR A 21 -35.34 20.61 -12.33
CA THR A 21 -34.22 20.98 -11.47
C THR A 21 -34.79 21.24 -10.07
N LYS A 22 -34.88 20.19 -9.24
CA LYS A 22 -34.81 20.38 -7.80
C LYS A 22 -33.50 21.13 -7.56
N SER A 23 -33.61 22.36 -7.09
CA SER A 23 -32.49 23.15 -6.60
C SER A 23 -31.67 22.26 -5.68
N ILE A 24 -30.52 21.82 -6.17
CA ILE A 24 -29.50 21.20 -5.33
C ILE A 24 -29.09 22.32 -4.39
N GLU A 25 -29.54 22.25 -3.13
CA GLU A 25 -28.96 23.04 -2.06
C GLU A 25 -27.45 22.90 -2.20
N ASN A 26 -26.76 24.03 -2.41
CA ASN A 26 -25.31 24.11 -2.37
C ASN A 26 -24.88 23.73 -0.95
N LYS A 27 -24.83 22.42 -0.69
CA LYS A 27 -24.19 21.85 0.48
C LYS A 27 -22.74 22.27 0.32
N ASN A 28 -22.35 23.26 1.13
CA ASN A 28 -21.00 23.77 1.21
C ASN A 28 -20.08 22.55 1.33
N ILE A 29 -19.44 22.16 0.23
CA ILE A 29 -18.50 21.05 0.23
C ILE A 29 -17.30 21.64 0.96
N ASP A 30 -17.13 21.29 2.23
CA ASP A 30 -15.97 21.65 3.04
C ASP A 30 -14.70 21.22 2.29
N THR A 31 -14.15 22.11 1.47
CA THR A 31 -12.87 21.96 0.78
C THR A 31 -11.74 21.73 1.79
N ASN A 32 -11.94 22.20 3.03
CA ASN A 32 -11.08 21.95 4.18
C ASN A 32 -11.01 20.47 4.59
N LYS A 33 -12.03 19.64 4.30
CA LYS A 33 -12.03 18.23 4.73
C LYS A 33 -10.98 17.40 4.00
N PHE A 34 -10.82 17.60 2.69
CA PHE A 34 -9.77 16.92 1.93
C PHE A 34 -8.37 17.41 2.35
N ALA A 35 -8.19 18.73 2.47
CA ALA A 35 -6.92 19.31 2.89
C ALA A 35 -6.47 18.78 4.26
N ASN A 36 -7.39 18.69 5.23
CA ASN A 36 -7.10 18.15 6.56
C ASN A 36 -6.72 16.66 6.51
N ILE A 37 -7.45 15.84 5.73
CA ILE A 37 -7.13 14.41 5.58
C ILE A 37 -5.76 14.24 4.89
N LEU A 38 -5.48 15.02 3.85
CA LEU A 38 -4.19 15.00 3.16
C LEU A 38 -3.05 15.37 4.11
N GLN A 39 -3.21 16.45 4.89
CA GLN A 39 -2.23 16.88 5.89
C GLN A 39 -1.96 15.78 6.92
N GLN A 40 -3.02 15.11 7.41
CA GLN A 40 -2.89 13.99 8.33
C GLN A 40 -2.14 12.80 7.71
N GLN A 41 -2.40 12.48 6.44
CA GLN A 41 -1.71 11.38 5.75
C GLN A 41 -0.23 11.68 5.49
N ILE A 42 0.11 12.93 5.17
CA ILE A 42 1.50 13.39 5.02
C ILE A 42 2.22 13.29 6.37
N GLN A 43 1.62 13.78 7.45
CA GLN A 43 2.20 13.69 8.80
C GLN A 43 2.34 12.24 9.30
N SER A 44 1.53 11.31 8.79
CA SER A 44 1.61 9.89 9.13
C SER A 44 2.75 9.15 8.40
N GLN A 45 3.56 9.83 7.58
CA GLN A 45 4.70 9.21 6.89
C GLN A 45 5.85 8.80 7.83
N ASP A 46 5.91 9.33 9.04
CA ASP A 46 6.94 8.95 10.01
C ASP A 46 6.74 7.55 10.61
N LYS A 47 5.55 6.97 10.50
CA LYS A 47 5.24 5.64 11.05
C LYS A 47 5.53 4.55 10.04
N LEU A 48 5.98 3.40 10.54
CA LEU A 48 6.16 2.20 9.73
C LEU A 48 4.80 1.72 9.19
N LYS A 49 4.73 1.48 7.88
CA LYS A 49 3.52 1.05 7.17
C LYS A 49 3.68 -0.37 6.66
N PHE A 50 2.57 -1.09 6.56
CA PHE A 50 2.53 -2.40 5.92
C PHE A 50 1.87 -2.26 4.56
N SER A 51 2.53 -2.75 3.52
CA SER A 51 1.93 -2.84 2.20
C SER A 51 0.77 -3.84 2.23
N LYS A 52 -0.13 -3.74 1.24
CA LYS A 52 -1.22 -4.71 1.07
C LYS A 52 -0.71 -6.15 0.93
N HIS A 53 0.45 -6.33 0.29
CA HIS A 53 1.07 -7.64 0.18
C HIS A 53 1.58 -8.13 1.54
N ALA A 54 2.27 -7.28 2.31
CA ALA A 54 2.76 -7.63 3.62
C ALA A 54 1.62 -8.02 4.57
N SER A 55 0.57 -7.20 4.68
CA SER A 55 -0.60 -7.50 5.52
C SER A 55 -1.26 -8.82 5.11
N MET A 56 -1.52 -9.01 3.81
CA MET A 56 -2.11 -10.28 3.32
C MET A 56 -1.22 -11.49 3.62
N ARG A 57 0.11 -11.34 3.55
CA ARG A 57 1.04 -12.43 3.86
C ARG A 57 1.09 -12.74 5.36
N LEU A 58 1.02 -11.72 6.22
CA LEU A 58 0.93 -11.89 7.67
C LEU A 58 -0.38 -12.63 8.03
N ASP A 59 -1.51 -12.21 7.45
CA ASP A 59 -2.81 -12.83 7.69
C ASP A 59 -2.85 -14.30 7.24
N VAL A 60 -2.41 -14.58 6.00
CA VAL A 60 -2.42 -15.95 5.44
C VAL A 60 -1.56 -16.91 6.25
N ARG A 61 -0.46 -16.42 6.83
CA ARG A 61 0.45 -17.22 7.65
C ARG A 61 0.19 -17.13 9.15
N GLN A 62 -0.86 -16.42 9.57
CA GLN A 62 -1.20 -16.20 10.98
C GLN A 62 -0.01 -15.66 11.79
N ILE A 63 0.79 -14.80 11.16
CA ILE A 63 1.92 -14.15 11.80
C ILE A 63 1.39 -12.86 12.42
N GLU A 64 1.21 -12.88 13.74
CA GLU A 64 0.89 -11.69 14.52
C GLU A 64 2.20 -11.07 15.06
N LEU A 65 2.39 -9.78 14.77
CA LEU A 65 3.50 -9.02 15.34
C LEU A 65 3.03 -8.40 16.67
N SER A 66 3.73 -8.71 17.75
CA SER A 66 3.49 -8.07 19.04
C SER A 66 3.94 -6.61 19.05
N ASP A 67 3.47 -5.82 20.00
CA ASP A 67 3.89 -4.42 20.17
C ASP A 67 5.42 -4.30 20.40
N ASP A 68 6.01 -5.27 21.10
CA ASP A 68 7.46 -5.34 21.30
C ASP A 68 8.19 -5.59 19.98
N GLN A 69 7.70 -6.53 19.17
CA GLN A 69 8.23 -6.81 17.85
C GLN A 69 8.10 -5.62 16.90
N MET A 70 6.99 -4.88 16.96
CA MET A 70 6.84 -3.64 16.19
C MET A 70 7.89 -2.60 16.60
N THR A 71 8.08 -2.41 17.90
CA THR A 71 9.06 -1.46 18.43
C THR A 71 10.50 -1.83 18.01
N ARG A 72 10.84 -3.12 18.09
CA ARG A 72 12.14 -3.66 17.65
C ARG A 72 12.34 -3.47 16.15
N LEU A 73 11.30 -3.73 15.35
CA LEU A 73 11.32 -3.53 13.89
C LEU A 73 11.56 -2.05 13.54
N GLU A 74 10.84 -1.12 14.16
CA GLU A 74 11.05 0.33 13.96
C GLU A 74 12.48 0.75 14.34
N ALA A 75 13.01 0.26 15.46
CA ALA A 75 14.38 0.52 15.86
C ALA A 75 15.40 -0.04 14.84
N GLY A 76 15.13 -1.20 14.27
CA GLY A 76 15.93 -1.80 13.20
C GLY A 76 15.92 -0.98 11.91
N VAL A 77 14.73 -0.52 11.49
CA VAL A 77 14.54 0.34 10.33
C VAL A 77 15.30 1.65 10.51
N ASN A 78 15.24 2.27 11.68
CA ASN A 78 15.99 3.50 11.97
C ASN A 78 17.51 3.28 11.95
N LYS A 79 18.00 2.12 12.40
CA LYS A 79 19.43 1.75 12.28
C LYS A 79 19.85 1.55 10.82
N ALA A 80 18.99 0.98 9.98
CA ALA A 80 19.26 0.83 8.55
C ALA A 80 19.28 2.19 7.84
N GLU A 81 18.32 3.06 8.17
CA GLU A 81 18.21 4.42 7.68
C GLU A 81 19.47 5.23 8.01
N ALA A 82 19.94 5.17 9.26
CA ALA A 82 21.18 5.82 9.70
C ALA A 82 22.43 5.35 8.94
N LYS A 83 22.39 4.15 8.35
CA LYS A 83 23.47 3.58 7.52
C LYS A 83 23.28 3.84 6.02
N GLY A 84 22.22 4.54 5.62
CA GLY A 84 21.91 4.85 4.22
C GLY A 84 21.42 3.65 3.40
N ILE A 85 20.91 2.60 4.06
CA ILE A 85 20.30 1.44 3.39
C ILE A 85 18.91 1.85 2.88
N LYS A 86 18.58 1.52 1.62
CA LYS A 86 17.28 1.89 1.01
C LYS A 86 16.30 0.74 1.06
N GLU A 87 16.75 -0.45 0.69
CA GLU A 87 15.99 -1.71 0.82
C GLU A 87 16.72 -2.66 1.76
N SER A 88 16.00 -3.17 2.76
CA SER A 88 16.58 -4.03 3.78
C SER A 88 15.79 -5.32 3.99
N LEU A 89 16.52 -6.42 4.16
CA LEU A 89 15.98 -7.63 4.75
C LEU A 89 16.13 -7.54 6.28
N VAL A 90 15.01 -7.55 7.00
CA VAL A 90 14.99 -7.56 8.46
C VAL A 90 14.67 -8.97 8.94
N LEU A 91 15.58 -9.57 9.69
CA LEU A 91 15.40 -10.87 10.33
C LEU A 91 15.14 -10.62 11.81
N MET A 92 13.95 -11.03 12.28
CA MET A 92 13.53 -10.84 13.67
C MET A 92 12.85 -12.11 14.15
N ASP A 93 13.43 -12.73 15.17
CA ASP A 93 12.98 -14.00 15.74
C ASP A 93 12.79 -15.06 14.63
N ASN A 94 11.55 -15.48 14.35
CA ASN A 94 11.22 -16.46 13.30
C ASN A 94 10.58 -15.83 12.05
N VAL A 95 10.70 -14.51 11.85
CA VAL A 95 10.09 -13.80 10.72
C VAL A 95 11.16 -13.03 9.95
N ALA A 96 11.06 -13.09 8.62
CA ALA A 96 11.83 -12.30 7.68
C ALA A 96 10.92 -11.27 7.01
N LEU A 97 11.31 -10.00 7.07
CA LEU A 97 10.55 -8.86 6.56
C LEU A 97 11.40 -8.13 5.52
N VAL A 98 10.85 -7.91 4.33
CA VAL A 98 11.49 -7.02 3.34
C VAL A 98 10.91 -5.63 3.53
N VAL A 99 11.76 -4.65 3.80
CA VAL A 99 11.37 -3.30 4.17
C VAL A 99 12.06 -2.28 3.28
N ASN A 100 11.23 -1.45 2.66
CA ASN A 100 11.68 -0.23 2.02
C ASN A 100 11.88 0.83 3.10
N ILE A 101 13.13 1.16 3.40
CA ILE A 101 13.52 2.06 4.48
C ILE A 101 13.16 3.50 4.13
N GLU A 102 13.38 3.93 2.89
CA GLU A 102 13.07 5.29 2.41
C GLU A 102 11.58 5.65 2.61
N ASN A 103 10.68 4.70 2.33
CA ASN A 103 9.24 4.88 2.46
C ASN A 103 8.69 4.36 3.79
N LYS A 104 9.56 3.90 4.71
CA LYS A 104 9.22 3.21 5.96
C LYS A 104 8.07 2.21 5.74
N THR A 105 8.19 1.35 4.73
CA THR A 105 7.12 0.45 4.30
C THR A 105 7.59 -1.00 4.22
N VAL A 106 6.92 -1.89 4.97
CA VAL A 106 7.10 -3.33 4.87
C VAL A 106 6.43 -3.84 3.59
N VAL A 107 7.24 -4.38 2.68
CA VAL A 107 6.78 -4.86 1.38
C VAL A 107 6.25 -6.28 1.49
N THR A 108 6.96 -7.17 2.18
CA THR A 108 6.53 -8.57 2.38
C THR A 108 7.00 -9.12 3.73
N ALA A 109 6.30 -10.15 4.21
CA ALA A 109 6.64 -10.92 5.41
C ALA A 109 6.66 -12.42 5.08
N LEU A 110 7.64 -13.13 5.63
CA LEU A 110 7.85 -14.57 5.48
C LEU A 110 8.27 -15.18 6.82
N ASP A 111 7.98 -16.46 7.04
CA ASP A 111 8.62 -17.20 8.13
C ASP A 111 10.11 -17.41 7.80
N GLN A 112 10.98 -17.43 8.81
CA GLN A 112 12.41 -17.66 8.66
C GLN A 112 12.70 -19.02 7.99
N SER A 113 11.89 -20.05 8.25
CA SER A 113 12.03 -21.36 7.62
C SER A 113 11.86 -21.30 6.10
N GLU A 114 10.81 -20.63 5.61
CA GLU A 114 10.59 -20.40 4.18
C GLU A 114 11.64 -19.44 3.58
N ALA A 115 12.06 -18.44 4.36
CA ALA A 115 13.07 -17.48 3.91
C ALA A 115 14.42 -18.14 3.56
N ARG A 116 14.77 -19.28 4.18
CA ARG A 116 16.01 -20.03 3.88
C ARG A 116 16.03 -20.63 2.48
N GLU A 117 14.87 -20.88 1.89
CA GLU A 117 14.74 -21.43 0.54
C GLU A 117 14.54 -20.33 -0.52
N HIS A 118 14.49 -19.07 -0.12
CA HIS A 118 14.19 -17.95 -1.01
C HIS A 118 15.42 -17.06 -1.24
N VAL A 119 15.61 -16.68 -2.51
CA VAL A 119 16.65 -15.73 -2.90
C VAL A 119 16.04 -14.34 -2.95
N PHE A 120 16.56 -13.44 -2.13
CA PHE A 120 16.18 -12.03 -2.13
C PHE A 120 17.14 -11.24 -3.00
N THR A 121 16.59 -10.41 -3.88
CA THR A 121 17.36 -9.49 -4.73
C THR A 121 16.98 -8.06 -4.39
N ASN A 122 17.79 -7.11 -4.87
CA ASN A 122 17.52 -5.69 -4.68
C ASN A 122 17.47 -5.28 -3.19
N ILE A 123 18.33 -5.92 -2.38
CA ILE A 123 18.52 -5.66 -0.96
C ILE A 123 19.90 -5.03 -0.79
N ASP A 124 19.96 -3.83 -0.21
CA ASP A 124 21.21 -3.10 0.02
C ASP A 124 21.87 -3.52 1.34
N GLY A 125 21.10 -4.04 2.29
CA GLY A 125 21.61 -4.51 3.56
C GLY A 125 20.63 -5.40 4.32
N ALA A 126 21.13 -6.01 5.39
CA ALA A 126 20.33 -6.83 6.28
C ALA A 126 20.46 -6.33 7.73
N VAL A 127 19.35 -6.34 8.44
CA VAL A 127 19.29 -6.02 9.87
C VAL A 127 18.85 -7.27 10.61
N LEU A 128 19.65 -7.69 11.60
CA LEU A 128 19.33 -8.80 12.48
C LEU A 128 18.95 -8.23 13.85
N ILE A 129 17.79 -8.64 14.37
CA ILE A 129 17.18 -8.09 15.58
C ILE A 129 16.70 -9.20 16.50
#